data_AF-A0A971MK99-F1
#
_entry.id   AF-A0A971MK99-F1
#
_cell.length_a   1.000
_cell.length_b   1.000
_cell.length_c   1.000
_cell.angle_alpha   90.00
_cell.angle_beta   90.00
_cell.angle_gamma   90.00
#
_symmetry.space_group_name_H-M   'P 1'
#
loop_
_entity.id
_entity.type
_entity.pdbx_description
1 polymer ?
#
loop_
_entity_poly.entity_id
_entity_poly.type
_entity_poly.pdbx_seq_one_letter_code
_entity_poly.pdbx_strand_id
1 'polypeptide(L)'
;MNNNCERNLLVDLDSGRIWIPKTGTRLTPSEIRLLSILSRREGRPTPVEYLIDELNRDPTGSGGGNPRYHIFNLRRKLEHTREHPVIINRPGIGYFLVPGRMRIIGGADK
;
A
#
# COMPACT_ATOMS: atom_id res chain seq x y z
N MET A 1 -14.44 18.59 23.36
CA MET A 1 -14.32 17.16 23.00
C MET A 1 -13.58 17.09 21.67
N ASN A 2 -12.25 16.99 21.70
CA ASN A 2 -11.44 16.89 20.49
C ASN A 2 -10.98 15.44 20.34
N ASN A 3 -11.86 14.60 19.78
CA ASN A 3 -11.55 13.21 19.47
C ASN A 3 -10.73 13.15 18.18
N ASN A 4 -9.53 13.72 18.19
CA ASN A 4 -8.57 13.49 17.11
C ASN A 4 -7.78 12.23 17.45
N CYS A 5 -8.49 11.10 17.48
CA CYS A 5 -7.85 9.79 17.50
C CYS A 5 -7.14 9.64 16.16
N GLU A 6 -5.85 9.93 16.12
CA GLU A 6 -4.97 9.57 15.01
C GLU A 6 -5.03 8.05 14.85
N ARG A 7 -5.98 7.57 14.04
CA ARG A 7 -6.12 6.16 13.72
C ARG A 7 -5.02 5.79 12.74
N ASN A 8 -3.82 5.59 13.27
CA ASN A 8 -2.73 5.05 12.47
C ASN A 8 -3.15 3.65 12.00
N LEU A 9 -3.24 3.49 10.67
CA LEU A 9 -3.61 2.23 10.04
C LEU A 9 -2.49 1.22 10.31
N LEU A 10 -2.80 0.05 10.86
CA LEU A 10 -1.81 -1.00 11.03
C LEU A 10 -1.95 -2.03 9.91
N VAL A 11 -0.86 -2.36 9.23
CA VAL A 11 -0.83 -3.38 8.18
C VAL A 11 0.23 -4.43 8.49
N ASP A 12 -0.16 -5.70 8.46
CA ASP A 12 0.74 -6.84 8.50
C ASP A 12 0.91 -7.41 7.09
N LEU A 13 2.12 -7.25 6.57
CA LEU A 13 2.46 -7.71 5.23
C LEU A 13 2.64 -9.22 5.15
N ASP A 14 3.00 -9.89 6.25
CA ASP A 14 3.21 -11.34 6.28
C ASP A 14 1.87 -12.09 6.20
N SER A 15 0.85 -11.59 6.91
CA SER A 15 -0.50 -12.18 6.86
C SER A 15 -1.43 -11.51 5.84
N GLY A 16 -1.05 -10.33 5.32
CA GLY A 16 -1.89 -9.48 4.48
C GLY A 16 -3.05 -8.83 5.23
N ARG A 17 -3.00 -8.79 6.56
CA ARG A 17 -4.09 -8.26 7.39
C ARG A 17 -3.95 -6.76 7.59
N ILE A 18 -5.09 -6.09 7.59
CA ILE A 18 -5.20 -4.66 7.83
C ILE A 18 -6.06 -4.46 9.08
N TRP A 19 -5.53 -3.76 10.08
CA TRP A 19 -6.29 -3.33 11.25
C TRP A 19 -6.60 -1.85 11.11
N ILE A 20 -7.70 -1.61 10.40
CA ILE A 20 -8.39 -0.32 10.27
C ILE A 20 -9.87 -0.60 10.60
N PRO A 21 -10.55 0.24 11.39
CA PRO A 21 -11.85 -0.13 11.93
C PRO A 21 -12.93 0.07 10.87
N LYS A 22 -13.19 -0.99 10.07
CA LYS A 22 -14.57 -1.32 9.65
C LYS A 22 -14.81 -2.68 9.02
N THR A 23 -13.83 -3.38 8.44
CA THR A 23 -14.21 -4.55 7.58
C THR A 23 -13.27 -5.74 7.53
N GLY A 24 -12.20 -5.82 8.33
CA GLY A 24 -11.33 -7.03 8.35
C GLY A 24 -10.85 -7.47 6.95
N THR A 25 -10.56 -6.49 6.10
CA THR A 25 -10.31 -6.72 4.68
C THR A 25 -8.88 -7.20 4.48
N ARG A 26 -8.67 -8.22 3.64
CA ARG A 26 -7.35 -8.80 3.38
C ARG A 26 -6.74 -8.21 2.12
N LEU A 27 -5.43 -7.98 2.16
CA LEU A 27 -4.65 -7.65 0.98
C LEU A 27 -4.44 -8.90 0.10
N THR A 28 -4.49 -8.73 -1.20
CA THR A 28 -4.08 -9.77 -2.17
C THR A 28 -2.54 -9.82 -2.25
N PRO A 29 -1.95 -10.88 -2.82
CA PRO A 29 -0.50 -10.95 -3.02
C PRO A 29 0.08 -9.74 -3.78
N SER A 30 -0.54 -9.31 -4.88
CA SER A 30 -0.12 -8.12 -5.64
C SER A 30 -0.19 -6.83 -4.81
N GLU A 31 -1.24 -6.69 -3.99
CA GLU A 31 -1.41 -5.52 -3.13
C GLU A 31 -0.38 -5.50 -1.99
N ILE A 32 -0.10 -6.65 -1.35
CA ILE A 32 0.97 -6.80 -0.36
C ILE A 32 2.30 -6.40 -1.00
N ARG A 33 2.62 -6.98 -2.17
CA ARG A 33 3.86 -6.68 -2.89
C ARG A 33 4.03 -5.20 -3.17
N LEU A 34 3.02 -4.54 -3.75
CA LEU A 34 3.07 -3.10 -4.00
C LEU A 34 3.25 -2.30 -2.73
N LEU A 35 2.50 -2.65 -1.68
CA LEU A 35 2.59 -1.94 -0.41
C LEU A 35 3.98 -2.09 0.24
N SER A 36 4.57 -3.28 0.16
CA SER A 36 5.97 -3.55 0.57
C SER A 36 6.98 -2.74 -0.22
N ILE A 37 6.81 -2.60 -1.53
CA ILE A 37 7.71 -1.79 -2.37
C ILE A 37 7.61 -0.32 -1.99
N LEU A 38 6.39 0.21 -1.85
CA LEU A 38 6.18 1.61 -1.51
C LEU A 38 6.64 1.93 -0.08
N SER A 39 6.55 0.98 0.85
CA SER A 39 6.93 1.21 2.25
C SER A 39 8.43 1.31 2.47
N ARG A 40 9.20 0.50 1.73
CA ARG A 40 10.67 0.60 1.72
C ARG A 40 11.17 1.95 1.23
N ARG A 41 10.33 2.69 0.50
CA ARG A 41 10.62 4.02 -0.06
C ARG A 41 9.56 5.04 0.35
N GLU A 42 9.10 4.98 1.60
CA GLU A 42 8.07 5.89 2.11
C GLU A 42 8.46 7.36 1.86
N GLY A 43 7.50 8.17 1.40
CA GLY A 43 7.72 9.56 0.99
C GLY A 43 8.45 9.75 -0.35
N ARG A 44 8.94 8.70 -1.01
CA ARG A 44 9.68 8.78 -2.28
C ARG A 44 8.89 8.11 -3.41
N PRO A 45 8.53 8.83 -4.48
CA PRO A 45 7.86 8.25 -5.64
C PRO A 45 8.62 7.06 -6.23
N THR A 46 7.91 5.94 -6.38
CA THR A 46 8.37 4.75 -7.10
C THR A 46 7.79 4.78 -8.52
N PRO A 47 8.64 4.66 -9.56
CA PRO A 47 8.20 4.67 -10.95
C PRO A 47 7.15 3.61 -11.28
N VAL A 48 6.19 3.96 -12.14
CA VAL A 48 5.12 3.01 -12.52
C VAL A 48 5.71 1.79 -13.23
N GLU A 49 6.69 2.00 -14.10
CA GLU A 49 7.40 0.97 -14.86
C GLU A 49 8.10 -0.01 -13.91
N TYR A 50 8.74 0.51 -12.85
CA TYR A 50 9.34 -0.32 -11.82
C TYR A 50 8.29 -1.16 -11.08
N LEU A 51 7.12 -0.59 -10.77
CA LEU A 51 6.03 -1.35 -10.15
C LEU A 51 5.50 -2.46 -11.07
N ILE A 52 5.44 -2.22 -12.39
CA ILE A 52 5.06 -3.24 -13.38
C ILE A 52 6.07 -4.38 -13.38
N ASP A 53 7.36 -4.05 -13.50
CA ASP A 53 8.44 -5.04 -13.51
C ASP A 53 8.44 -5.89 -12.26
N GLU A 54 8.29 -5.25 -11.09
CA GLU A 54 8.20 -5.97 -9.84
C GLU A 54 7.00 -6.91 -9.85
N LEU A 55 5.77 -6.43 -10.11
CA LEU A 55 4.59 -7.29 -10.15
C LEU A 55 4.76 -8.50 -11.09
N ASN A 56 5.39 -8.32 -12.24
CA ASN A 56 5.66 -9.42 -13.19
C ASN A 56 6.72 -10.42 -12.70
N ARG A 57 7.65 -10.00 -11.82
CA ARG A 57 8.65 -10.88 -11.20
C ARG A 57 8.11 -11.76 -10.07
N ASP A 58 6.81 -11.71 -9.77
CA ASP A 58 6.24 -12.53 -8.71
C ASP A 58 6.39 -14.04 -9.04
N PRO A 59 7.21 -14.80 -8.29
CA PRO A 59 7.47 -16.20 -8.58
C PRO A 59 6.24 -17.10 -8.39
N THR A 60 5.21 -16.62 -7.68
CA THR A 60 3.96 -17.36 -7.47
C THR A 60 3.01 -17.25 -8.66
N GLY A 61 3.30 -16.40 -9.66
CA GLY A 61 2.42 -16.12 -10.79
C GLY A 61 1.12 -15.38 -10.41
N SER A 62 0.90 -15.12 -9.12
CA SER A 62 -0.31 -14.50 -8.60
C SER A 62 -0.26 -12.95 -8.58
N GLY A 63 0.91 -12.39 -8.87
CA GLY A 63 1.22 -10.96 -8.81
C GLY A 63 0.91 -10.12 -10.05
N GLY A 64 0.38 -10.70 -11.12
CA GLY A 64 0.19 -9.98 -12.39
C GLY A 64 -0.82 -8.83 -12.36
N GLY A 65 -0.81 -8.02 -13.41
CA GLY A 65 -1.84 -7.01 -13.69
C GLY A 65 -1.36 -5.56 -13.64
N ASN A 66 -2.30 -4.62 -13.81
CA ASN A 66 -2.01 -3.21 -13.91
C ASN A 66 -1.79 -2.59 -12.52
N PRO A 67 -0.61 -2.01 -12.19
CA PRO A 67 -0.37 -1.38 -10.89
C PRO A 67 -1.41 -0.33 -10.53
N ARG A 68 -1.96 0.40 -11.52
CA ARG A 68 -2.98 1.43 -11.26
C ARG A 68 -4.26 0.83 -10.67
N TYR A 69 -4.64 -0.36 -11.11
CA TYR A 69 -5.81 -1.08 -10.58
C TYR A 69 -5.58 -1.51 -9.13
N HIS A 70 -4.41 -2.08 -8.84
CA HIS A 70 -4.05 -2.49 -7.48
C HIS A 70 -3.89 -1.30 -6.52
N ILE A 71 -3.35 -0.17 -7.00
CA ILE A 71 -3.29 1.08 -6.22
C ILE A 71 -4.69 1.62 -5.91
N PHE A 72 -5.64 1.53 -6.85
CA PHE A 72 -7.03 1.89 -6.61
C PHE A 72 -7.66 1.03 -5.50
N ASN A 73 -7.45 -0.30 -5.55
CA ASN A 73 -7.96 -1.20 -4.52
C ASN A 73 -7.29 -0.97 -3.16
N LEU A 74 -5.97 -0.77 -3.13
CA LEU A 74 -5.24 -0.40 -1.92
C LEU A 74 -5.81 0.87 -1.30
N ARG A 75 -6.02 1.93 -2.08
CA ARG A 75 -6.63 3.18 -1.59
C ARG A 75 -7.99 2.93 -0.93
N ARG A 76 -8.84 2.08 -1.53
CA ARG A 76 -10.12 1.73 -0.93
C ARG A 76 -9.97 0.95 0.39
N LYS A 77 -9.08 -0.05 0.42
CA LYS A 77 -8.83 -0.88 1.62
C LYS A 77 -8.16 -0.11 2.76
N LEU A 78 -7.36 0.90 2.42
CA LEU A 78 -6.64 1.76 3.36
C LEU A 78 -7.43 3.02 3.74
N GLU A 79 -8.72 3.09 3.41
CA GLU A 79 -9.57 4.26 3.69
C GLU A 79 -8.96 5.60 3.22
N HIS A 80 -8.26 5.57 2.07
CA HIS A 80 -7.65 6.76 1.48
C HIS A 80 -8.71 7.80 1.13
N THR A 81 -8.60 9.00 1.70
CA THR A 81 -9.43 10.15 1.35
C THR A 81 -8.55 11.36 1.03
N ARG A 82 -9.18 12.46 0.60
CA ARG A 82 -8.48 13.73 0.37
C ARG A 82 -7.94 14.31 1.69
N GLU A 83 -8.67 14.13 2.78
CA GLU A 83 -8.34 14.59 4.13
C GLU A 83 -7.34 13.64 4.81
N HIS A 84 -7.37 12.36 4.45
CA HIS A 84 -6.47 11.32 4.94
C HIS A 84 -5.78 10.58 3.78
N PRO A 85 -4.83 11.23 3.08
CA PRO A 85 -4.17 10.60 1.95
C PRO A 85 -3.12 9.58 2.43
N VAL A 86 -3.32 8.31 2.06
CA VAL A 86 -2.35 7.23 2.31
C VAL A 86 -1.35 7.02 1.15
N ILE A 87 -1.81 6.97 -0.11
CA ILE A 87 -0.96 6.78 -1.29
C ILE A 87 -1.15 7.96 -2.25
N ILE A 88 -0.08 8.67 -2.59
CA ILE A 88 -0.12 9.81 -3.52
C ILE A 88 0.43 9.41 -4.89
N ASN A 89 -0.18 9.94 -5.93
CA ASN A 89 0.37 9.92 -7.29
C ASN A 89 1.19 11.19 -7.51
N ARG A 90 2.45 11.05 -7.89
CA ARG A 90 3.31 12.12 -8.39
C ARG A 90 3.27 12.07 -9.93
N PRO A 91 2.58 13.00 -10.60
CA PRO A 91 2.46 12.99 -12.06
C PRO A 91 3.81 12.90 -12.76
N GLY A 92 3.91 12.06 -13.79
CA GLY A 92 5.13 11.82 -14.54
C GLY A 92 6.21 11.00 -13.81
N ILE A 93 5.98 10.60 -12.56
CA ILE A 93 6.93 9.80 -11.80
C ILE A 93 6.29 8.50 -11.34
N GLY A 94 5.28 8.54 -10.46
CA GLY A 94 4.64 7.32 -9.97
C GLY A 94 4.03 7.49 -8.59
N TYR A 95 4.10 6.45 -7.75
CA TYR A 95 3.34 6.40 -6.50
C TYR A 95 4.23 6.37 -5.26
N PHE A 96 3.77 6.93 -4.15
CA PHE A 96 4.44 6.80 -2.86
C PHE A 96 3.45 6.77 -1.70
N LEU A 97 3.87 6.15 -0.61
CA LEU A 97 3.17 6.23 0.67
C LEU A 97 3.46 7.55 1.36
N VAL A 98 2.41 8.18 1.87
CA VAL A 98 2.53 9.40 2.67
C VAL A 98 3.16 9.04 4.02
N PRO A 99 4.29 9.68 4.38
CA PRO A 99 5.02 9.38 5.62
C PRO A 99 4.15 9.39 6.86
N GLY A 100 4.24 8.33 7.66
CA GLY A 100 3.63 8.24 8.98
C GLY A 100 2.11 8.02 8.99
N ARG A 101 1.48 7.82 7.82
CA ARG A 101 0.01 7.57 7.75
C ARG A 101 -0.39 6.15 8.15
N MET A 102 0.54 5.22 8.10
CA MET A 102 0.30 3.84 8.49
C MET A 102 1.54 3.24 9.15
N ARG A 103 1.30 2.34 10.09
CA ARG A 103 2.32 1.50 10.69
C ARG A 103 2.31 0.16 9.98
N ILE A 104 3.48 -0.30 9.56
CA ILE A 104 3.64 -1.60 8.91
C ILE A 104 4.39 -2.54 9.84
N ILE A 105 3.96 -3.79 9.89
CA ILE A 105 4.65 -4.89 10.53
C ILE A 105 4.84 -6.02 9.50
N GLY A 106 5.95 -6.77 9.61
CA GLY A 106 6.33 -7.78 8.62
C GLY A 106 6.87 -7.18 7.31
N GLY A 107 7.10 -8.04 6.31
CA GLY A 107 7.58 -7.62 4.98
C GLY A 107 9.10 -7.48 4.80
N ALA A 108 9.88 -7.94 5.77
CA ALA A 108 11.31 -8.19 5.58
C ALA A 108 11.50 -9.47 4.76
N ASP A 109 12.33 -9.38 3.70
CA ASP A 109 12.62 -10.50 2.80
C ASP A 109 12.97 -11.77 3.60
N LYS A 110 12.16 -12.81 3.41
CA LYS A 110 12.58 -14.20 3.58
C LYS A 110 12.87 -14.78 2.21
#